data_AF-A0A2I2G0R0-F1
#
_entry.id   AF-A0A2I2G0R0-F1
#
_cell.length_a   1.000
_cell.length_b   1.000
_cell.length_c   1.000
_cell.angle_alpha   90.00
_cell.angle_beta   90.00
_cell.angle_gamma   90.00
#
_symmetry.space_group_name_H-M   'P 1'
#
loop_
_entity.id
_entity.type
_entity.pdbx_description
1 polymer ?
#
loop_
_entity_poly.entity_id
_entity_poly.type
_entity_poly.pdbx_seq_one_letter_code
_entity_poly.pdbx_strand_id
1 'polypeptide(L)'
;MSESFAAIRSRRSDDLSRLADEHIQQDLQPDDRDALKSAASRVSFWTAFGSAVGVGLGLYTAFRLRSTRHAFFQAFRAQEKPTQIVFADGRTESLPDITPLLKPTTFGDFATYFFASAGGLFLGGELGLAGGAAGAHSTITSDPARKERIEKAFRKFRADVLRKEADSLDSGESVWDKLF
;
A
#
# COMPACT_ATOMS: atom_id res chain seq x y z
N MET A 1 17.96 -8.90 -20.62
CA MET A 1 18.33 -8.18 -19.38
C MET A 1 17.32 -8.36 -18.24
N SER A 2 15.99 -8.33 -18.48
CA SER A 2 14.97 -8.54 -17.44
C SER A 2 14.95 -9.96 -16.85
N GLU A 3 15.22 -10.98 -17.67
CA GLU A 3 15.20 -12.40 -17.24
C GLU A 3 16.34 -12.73 -16.24
N SER A 4 17.55 -12.18 -16.43
CA SER A 4 18.67 -12.41 -15.49
C SER A 4 18.42 -11.80 -14.11
N PHE A 5 17.91 -10.56 -14.05
CA PHE A 5 17.64 -9.90 -12.78
C PHE A 5 16.46 -10.54 -12.01
N ALA A 6 15.42 -10.97 -12.74
CA ALA A 6 14.31 -11.72 -12.16
C ALA A 6 14.76 -13.07 -11.62
N ALA A 7 15.60 -13.81 -12.35
CA ALA A 7 16.15 -15.10 -11.93
C ALA A 7 17.10 -14.99 -10.72
N ILE A 8 17.93 -13.94 -10.64
CA ILE A 8 18.80 -13.71 -9.48
C ILE A 8 17.97 -13.35 -8.25
N ARG A 9 16.96 -12.50 -8.39
CA ARG A 9 16.04 -12.15 -7.30
C ARG A 9 15.26 -13.37 -6.82
N SER A 10 14.75 -14.21 -7.72
CA SER A 10 13.98 -15.39 -7.35
C SER A 10 14.85 -16.44 -6.64
N ARG A 11 16.06 -16.71 -7.13
CA ARG A 11 16.97 -17.63 -6.45
C ARG A 11 17.33 -17.14 -5.04
N ARG A 12 17.55 -15.84 -4.88
CA ARG A 12 17.83 -15.24 -3.57
C ARG A 12 16.62 -15.35 -2.63
N SER A 13 15.40 -15.16 -3.12
CA SER A 13 14.20 -15.34 -2.29
C SER A 13 14.01 -16.80 -1.89
N ASP A 14 14.17 -17.74 -2.83
CA ASP A 14 13.96 -19.17 -2.57
C ASP A 14 14.95 -19.70 -1.52
N ASP A 15 16.18 -19.24 -1.58
CA ASP A 15 17.21 -19.59 -0.62
C ASP A 15 16.97 -19.01 0.78
N LEU A 16 16.44 -17.79 0.87
CA LEU A 16 16.04 -17.19 2.16
C LEU A 16 14.80 -17.87 2.74
N SER A 17 13.84 -18.24 1.88
CA SER A 17 12.66 -19.01 2.26
C SER A 17 13.04 -20.38 2.81
N ARG A 18 13.97 -21.08 2.14
CA ARG A 18 14.48 -22.36 2.63
C ARG A 18 15.20 -22.23 3.98
N LEU A 19 16.04 -21.21 4.14
CA LEU A 19 16.73 -20.94 5.41
C LEU A 19 15.73 -20.62 6.53
N ALA A 20 14.66 -19.88 6.22
CA ALA A 20 13.57 -19.62 7.16
C ALA A 20 12.83 -20.91 7.55
N ASP A 21 12.50 -21.76 6.57
CA ASP A 21 11.84 -23.04 6.81
C ASP A 21 12.68 -23.97 7.68
N GLU A 22 14.00 -24.02 7.46
CA GLU A 22 14.94 -24.80 8.30
C GLU A 22 14.91 -24.33 9.76
N HIS A 23 15.02 -23.01 10.02
CA HIS A 23 14.93 -22.48 11.38
C HIS A 23 13.55 -22.67 12.01
N ILE A 24 12.47 -22.51 11.25
CA ILE A 24 11.11 -22.76 11.73
C ILE A 24 10.94 -24.24 12.09
N GLN A 25 11.54 -25.17 11.36
CA GLN A 25 11.41 -26.59 11.62
C GLN A 25 12.31 -27.09 12.74
N GLN A 26 13.53 -26.57 12.86
CA GLN A 26 14.54 -27.03 13.81
C GLN A 26 14.48 -26.33 15.17
N ASP A 27 14.22 -25.02 15.21
CA ASP A 27 14.31 -24.22 16.44
C ASP A 27 12.96 -24.05 17.16
N LEU A 28 11.82 -24.36 16.51
CA LEU A 28 10.48 -24.14 17.06
C LEU A 28 9.70 -25.44 17.32
N GLN A 29 8.89 -25.41 18.38
CA GLN A 29 7.94 -26.47 18.67
C GLN A 29 6.72 -26.41 17.74
N PRO A 30 5.97 -27.51 17.57
CA PRO A 30 4.70 -27.51 16.81
C PRO A 30 3.76 -26.37 17.21
N ASP A 31 3.55 -26.17 18.51
CA ASP A 31 2.66 -25.14 19.05
C ASP A 31 3.13 -23.70 18.71
N ASP A 32 4.44 -23.47 18.68
CA ASP A 32 5.01 -22.16 18.33
C ASP A 32 4.81 -21.86 16.83
N ARG A 33 4.92 -22.89 15.99
CA ARG A 33 4.65 -22.79 14.55
C ARG A 33 3.19 -22.48 14.27
N ASP A 34 2.28 -23.14 14.98
CA ASP A 34 0.84 -22.87 14.86
C ASP A 34 0.49 -21.45 15.33
N ALA A 35 1.13 -20.98 16.40
CA ALA A 35 0.99 -19.60 16.85
C ALA A 35 1.49 -18.59 15.81
N LEU A 36 2.65 -18.82 15.19
CA LEU A 36 3.18 -17.96 14.12
C LEU A 36 2.27 -17.98 12.88
N LYS A 37 1.76 -19.15 12.49
CA LYS A 37 0.84 -19.29 11.35
C LYS A 37 -0.49 -18.59 11.61
N SER A 38 -1.02 -18.70 12.83
CA SER A 38 -2.23 -18.01 13.27
C SER A 38 -2.03 -16.48 13.32
N ALA A 39 -0.87 -16.04 13.81
CA ALA A 39 -0.49 -14.63 13.80
C ALA A 39 -0.41 -14.08 12.36
N ALA A 40 0.26 -14.80 11.46
CA ALA A 40 0.39 -14.42 10.06
C ALA A 40 -0.97 -14.39 9.34
N SER A 41 -1.82 -15.41 9.55
CA SER A 41 -3.15 -15.46 8.95
C SER A 41 -4.04 -14.31 9.46
N ARG A 42 -3.92 -13.94 10.74
CA ARG A 42 -4.61 -12.80 11.33
C ARG A 42 -4.16 -11.48 10.71
N VAL A 43 -2.84 -11.26 10.55
CA VAL A 43 -2.32 -10.05 9.87
C VAL A 43 -2.85 -9.98 8.44
N SER A 44 -2.76 -11.09 7.70
CA SER A 44 -3.25 -11.17 6.32
C SER A 44 -4.75 -10.88 6.24
N PHE A 45 -5.54 -11.46 7.13
CA PHE A 45 -6.98 -11.25 7.18
C PHE A 45 -7.33 -9.79 7.43
N TRP A 46 -6.74 -9.16 8.46
CA TRP A 46 -7.01 -7.76 8.79
C TRP A 46 -6.52 -6.80 7.71
N THR A 47 -5.37 -7.08 7.09
CA THR A 47 -4.85 -6.31 5.95
C THR A 47 -5.80 -6.40 4.76
N ALA A 48 -6.26 -7.60 4.42
CA ALA A 48 -7.20 -7.83 3.33
C ALA A 48 -8.57 -7.16 3.60
N PHE A 49 -9.07 -7.30 4.82
CA PHE A 49 -10.32 -6.66 5.24
C PHE A 49 -10.21 -5.14 5.21
N GLY A 50 -9.15 -4.58 5.79
CA GLY A 50 -8.88 -3.15 5.77
C GLY A 50 -8.74 -2.61 4.35
N SER A 51 -8.02 -3.33 3.48
CA SER A 51 -7.87 -3.01 2.05
C SER A 51 -9.22 -2.97 1.33
N ALA A 52 -10.07 -3.99 1.54
CA ALA A 52 -11.39 -4.06 0.93
C ALA A 52 -12.29 -2.89 1.38
N VAL A 53 -12.32 -2.61 2.68
CA VAL A 53 -13.07 -1.47 3.24
C VAL A 53 -12.52 -0.15 2.70
N GLY A 54 -11.20 -0.01 2.65
CA GLY A 54 -10.51 1.18 2.14
C GLY A 54 -10.83 1.47 0.68
N VAL A 55 -10.78 0.46 -0.19
CA VAL A 55 -11.20 0.58 -1.60
C VAL A 55 -12.68 0.96 -1.70
N GLY A 56 -13.55 0.34 -0.90
CA GLY A 56 -14.97 0.67 -0.86
C GLY A 56 -15.22 2.14 -0.50
N LEU A 57 -14.56 2.64 0.54
CA LEU A 57 -14.63 4.05 0.96
C LEU A 57 -14.03 5.00 -0.10
N GLY A 58 -12.95 4.57 -0.76
CA GLY A 58 -12.34 5.29 -1.88
C GLY A 58 -13.32 5.45 -3.05
N LEU A 59 -13.98 4.36 -3.46
CA LEU A 59 -14.99 4.37 -4.51
C LEU A 59 -16.20 5.24 -4.13
N TYR A 60 -16.68 5.15 -2.89
CA TYR A 60 -17.75 5.99 -2.39
C TYR A 60 -17.38 7.47 -2.44
N THR A 61 -16.17 7.82 -2.00
CA THR A 61 -15.64 9.19 -2.06
C THR A 61 -15.52 9.69 -3.49
N ALA A 62 -15.05 8.84 -4.42
CA ALA A 62 -14.99 9.18 -5.85
C ALA A 62 -16.38 9.45 -6.44
N PHE A 63 -17.36 8.60 -6.13
CA PHE A 63 -18.74 8.80 -6.56
C PHE A 63 -19.34 10.10 -6.01
N ARG A 64 -19.09 10.40 -4.73
CA ARG A 64 -19.50 11.66 -4.10
C ARG A 64 -18.85 12.88 -4.77
N LEU A 65 -17.54 12.87 -4.98
CA LEU A 65 -16.82 13.95 -5.67
C LEU A 65 -17.36 14.19 -7.07
N ARG A 66 -17.60 13.12 -7.84
CA ARG A 66 -18.17 13.19 -9.18
C ARG A 66 -19.56 13.83 -9.17
N SER A 67 -20.46 13.37 -8.30
CA SER A 67 -21.82 13.91 -8.20
C SER A 67 -21.82 15.39 -7.79
N THR A 68 -20.96 15.78 -6.85
CA THR A 68 -20.78 17.17 -6.44
C THR A 68 -20.24 18.05 -7.59
N ARG A 69 -19.23 17.60 -8.35
CA ARG A 69 -18.74 18.36 -9.53
C ARG A 69 -19.83 18.53 -10.60
N HIS A 70 -20.63 17.49 -10.85
CA HIS A 70 -21.76 17.59 -11.77
C HIS A 70 -22.81 18.60 -11.30
N ALA A 71 -23.16 18.59 -10.00
CA ALA A 71 -24.10 19.56 -9.44
C ALA A 71 -23.59 21.00 -9.55
N PHE A 72 -22.31 21.24 -9.26
CA PHE A 72 -21.68 22.55 -9.46
C PHE A 72 -21.74 22.99 -10.92
N PHE A 73 -21.36 22.13 -11.86
CA PHE A 73 -21.42 22.46 -13.29
C PHE A 73 -22.84 22.81 -13.74
N GLN A 74 -23.85 22.07 -13.28
CA GLN A 74 -25.25 22.36 -13.61
C GLN A 74 -25.71 23.69 -13.03
N ALA A 75 -25.34 24.01 -11.79
CA ALA A 75 -25.66 25.30 -11.16
C ALA A 75 -25.07 26.48 -11.95
N PHE A 76 -23.77 26.43 -12.28
CA PHE A 76 -23.11 27.48 -13.06
C PHE A 76 -23.60 27.59 -14.51
N ARG A 77 -24.10 26.48 -15.09
CA ARG A 77 -24.67 26.48 -16.43
C ARG A 77 -26.09 27.04 -16.47
N ALA A 78 -26.90 26.76 -15.46
CA ALA A 78 -28.33 27.10 -15.42
C ALA A 78 -28.61 28.53 -14.92
N GLN A 79 -27.66 29.14 -14.21
CA GLN A 79 -27.80 30.49 -13.68
C GLN A 79 -27.57 31.54 -14.78
N GLU A 80 -28.41 32.57 -14.82
CA GLU A 80 -28.19 33.74 -15.67
C GLU A 80 -26.83 34.38 -15.34
N LYS A 81 -25.94 34.43 -16.33
CA LYS A 81 -24.56 34.86 -16.12
C LYS A 81 -24.43 36.37 -16.35
N PRO A 82 -23.91 37.15 -15.38
CA PRO A 82 -23.55 38.53 -15.63
C PRO A 82 -22.41 38.58 -16.66
N THR A 83 -22.67 39.14 -17.83
CA THR A 83 -21.70 39.23 -18.93
C THR A 83 -20.75 40.42 -18.80
N GLN A 84 -21.12 41.40 -17.99
CA GLN A 84 -20.46 42.70 -17.90
C GLN A 84 -20.58 43.30 -16.50
N ILE A 85 -19.47 43.83 -15.97
CA ILE A 85 -19.47 44.74 -14.80
C ILE A 85 -19.44 46.16 -15.34
N VAL A 86 -20.33 47.00 -14.82
CA VAL A 86 -20.30 48.45 -15.03
C VAL A 86 -19.73 49.08 -13.76
N PHE A 87 -18.59 49.75 -13.88
CA PHE A 87 -17.94 50.47 -12.79
C PHE A 87 -18.60 51.83 -12.58
N ALA A 88 -18.41 52.42 -11.39
CA ALA A 88 -19.01 53.71 -11.03
C ALA A 88 -18.54 54.87 -11.92
N ASP A 89 -17.42 54.71 -12.63
CA ASP A 89 -16.88 55.65 -13.62
C ASP A 89 -17.44 55.45 -15.05
N GLY A 90 -18.37 54.50 -15.23
CA GLY A 90 -18.98 54.17 -16.52
C GLY A 90 -18.18 53.20 -17.38
N ARG A 91 -17.00 52.74 -16.92
CA ARG A 91 -16.26 51.69 -17.62
C ARG A 91 -17.02 50.37 -17.56
N THR A 92 -17.02 49.64 -18.67
CA THR A 92 -17.60 48.30 -18.73
C THR A 92 -16.50 47.28 -19.02
N GLU A 93 -16.39 46.24 -18.19
CA GLU A 93 -15.48 45.11 -18.42
C GLU A 93 -16.25 43.79 -18.55
N SER A 94 -15.87 42.96 -19.52
CA SER A 94 -16.48 41.66 -19.76
C SER A 94 -16.01 40.63 -18.73
N LEU A 95 -16.93 39.87 -18.16
CA LEU A 95 -16.57 38.75 -17.30
C LEU A 95 -16.13 37.55 -18.14
N PRO A 96 -14.99 36.92 -17.83
CA PRO A 96 -14.61 35.68 -18.49
C PRO A 96 -15.54 34.54 -18.07
N ASP A 97 -16.06 33.79 -19.04
CA ASP A 97 -16.86 32.59 -18.77
C ASP A 97 -15.95 31.45 -18.29
N ILE A 98 -16.02 31.13 -17.00
CA ILE A 98 -15.26 30.05 -16.37
C ILE A 98 -15.91 28.66 -16.52
N THR A 99 -17.13 28.58 -17.07
CA THR A 99 -17.88 27.32 -17.24
C THR A 99 -17.13 26.22 -18.00
N PRO A 100 -16.34 26.53 -19.06
CA PRO A 100 -15.54 25.51 -19.75
C PRO A 100 -14.50 24.83 -18.84
N LEU A 101 -13.98 25.55 -17.84
CA LEU A 101 -12.99 25.03 -16.89
C LEU A 101 -13.61 24.09 -15.85
N LEU A 102 -14.90 24.26 -15.57
CA LEU A 102 -15.67 23.44 -14.63
C LEU A 102 -16.30 22.22 -15.29
N LYS A 103 -16.14 22.06 -16.60
CA LYS A 103 -16.74 20.96 -17.35
C LYS A 103 -16.16 19.63 -16.87
N PRO A 104 -17.01 18.66 -16.46
CA PRO A 104 -16.55 17.31 -16.16
C PRO A 104 -15.81 16.70 -17.35
N THR A 105 -14.65 16.08 -17.11
CA THR A 105 -13.84 15.43 -18.13
C THR A 105 -13.66 13.95 -17.82
N THR A 106 -13.56 13.13 -18.86
CA THR A 106 -13.34 11.68 -18.74
C THR A 106 -12.03 11.36 -18.02
N PHE A 107 -10.97 12.11 -18.30
CA PHE A 107 -9.69 11.96 -17.62
C PHE A 107 -9.77 12.33 -16.15
N GLY A 108 -10.45 13.43 -15.81
CA GLY A 108 -10.66 13.84 -14.42
C GLY A 108 -11.49 12.82 -13.63
N ASP A 109 -12.47 12.20 -14.28
CA ASP A 109 -13.25 11.10 -13.69
C ASP A 109 -12.36 9.87 -13.43
N PHE A 110 -11.60 9.43 -14.43
CA PHE A 110 -10.66 8.32 -14.28
C PHE A 110 -9.67 8.56 -13.14
N ALA A 111 -9.02 9.73 -13.13
CA ALA A 111 -8.09 10.11 -12.07
C ALA A 111 -8.76 10.09 -10.70
N THR A 112 -10.00 10.57 -10.60
CA THR A 112 -10.75 10.59 -9.32
C THR A 112 -11.00 9.18 -8.81
N TYR A 113 -11.47 8.26 -9.64
CA TYR A 113 -11.67 6.86 -9.24
C TYR A 113 -10.34 6.18 -8.91
N PHE A 114 -9.33 6.34 -9.76
CA PHE A 114 -8.02 5.73 -9.55
C PHE A 114 -7.38 6.19 -8.23
N PHE A 115 -7.22 7.50 -8.02
CA PHE A 115 -6.54 8.01 -6.83
C PHE A 115 -7.35 7.81 -5.56
N ALA A 116 -8.68 7.92 -5.61
CA ALA A 116 -9.50 7.66 -4.43
C ALA A 116 -9.47 6.17 -4.05
N SER A 117 -9.54 5.25 -5.02
CA SER A 117 -9.41 3.81 -4.75
C SER A 117 -8.00 3.42 -4.33
N ALA A 118 -6.96 3.96 -4.96
CA ALA A 118 -5.57 3.68 -4.60
C ALA A 118 -5.22 4.24 -3.21
N GLY A 119 -5.64 5.47 -2.91
CA GLY A 119 -5.50 6.06 -1.59
C GLY A 119 -6.31 5.31 -0.53
N GLY A 120 -7.53 4.90 -0.87
CA GLY A 120 -8.37 4.06 -0.03
C GLY A 120 -7.72 2.70 0.27
N LEU A 121 -7.20 2.02 -0.75
CA LEU A 121 -6.46 0.76 -0.61
C LEU A 121 -5.26 0.93 0.31
N PHE A 122 -4.46 1.98 0.10
CA PHE A 122 -3.27 2.24 0.89
C PHE A 122 -3.63 2.49 2.35
N LEU A 123 -4.53 3.44 2.63
CA LEU A 123 -4.93 3.77 4.00
C LEU A 123 -5.61 2.58 4.69
N GLY A 124 -6.52 1.90 3.99
CA GLY A 124 -7.21 0.72 4.52
C GLY A 124 -6.26 -0.45 4.76
N GLY A 125 -5.33 -0.68 3.85
CA GLY A 125 -4.32 -1.74 3.94
C GLY A 125 -3.34 -1.52 5.09
N GLU A 126 -2.79 -0.31 5.24
CA GLU A 126 -1.88 0.04 6.33
C GLU A 126 -2.57 -0.02 7.70
N LEU A 127 -3.81 0.48 7.80
CA LEU A 127 -4.59 0.39 9.04
C LEU A 127 -4.96 -1.06 9.39
N GLY A 128 -5.34 -1.85 8.38
CA GLY A 128 -5.60 -3.27 8.52
C GLY A 128 -4.34 -4.04 8.94
N LEU A 129 -3.19 -3.72 8.35
CA LEU A 129 -1.90 -4.29 8.70
C LEU A 129 -1.50 -3.94 10.12
N ALA A 130 -1.59 -2.66 10.51
CA ALA A 130 -1.27 -2.22 11.87
C ALA A 130 -2.16 -2.88 12.92
N GLY A 131 -3.48 -2.93 12.67
CA GLY A 131 -4.43 -3.60 13.56
C GLY A 131 -4.20 -5.12 13.63
N GLY A 132 -3.92 -5.75 12.50
CA GLY A 132 -3.54 -7.15 12.41
C GLY A 132 -2.25 -7.46 13.17
N ALA A 133 -1.23 -6.60 13.01
CA ALA A 133 0.07 -6.72 13.66
C ALA A 133 -0.04 -6.56 15.18
N ALA A 134 -0.84 -5.61 15.66
CA ALA A 134 -1.10 -5.46 17.09
C ALA A 134 -1.77 -6.71 17.71
N GLY A 135 -2.75 -7.29 17.02
CA GLY A 135 -3.41 -8.52 17.47
C GLY A 135 -2.55 -9.78 17.33
N ALA A 136 -1.69 -9.84 16.33
CA ALA A 136 -0.69 -10.89 16.17
C ALA A 136 0.39 -10.80 17.25
N HIS A 137 0.84 -9.58 17.56
CA HIS A 137 1.82 -9.33 18.60
C HIS A 137 1.33 -9.85 19.95
N SER A 138 0.10 -9.51 20.36
CA SER A 138 -0.46 -10.00 21.61
C SER A 138 -0.56 -11.54 21.64
N THR A 139 -0.91 -12.17 20.52
CA THR A 139 -0.98 -13.64 20.38
C THR A 139 0.39 -14.30 20.59
N ILE A 140 1.47 -13.69 20.09
CA ILE A 140 2.84 -14.19 20.24
C ILE A 140 3.38 -13.91 21.64
N THR A 141 3.09 -12.74 22.23
CA THR A 141 3.66 -12.32 23.52
C THR A 141 2.90 -12.80 24.75
N SER A 142 1.72 -13.41 24.58
CA SER A 142 0.90 -13.91 25.70
C SER A 142 1.59 -15.04 26.48
N ASP A 143 2.48 -15.80 25.83
CA ASP A 143 3.31 -16.83 26.47
C ASP A 143 4.79 -16.36 26.48
N PRO A 144 5.36 -16.05 27.65
CA PRO A 144 6.76 -15.60 27.77
C PRO A 144 7.77 -16.62 27.25
N ALA A 145 7.53 -17.92 27.45
CA ALA A 145 8.45 -18.97 27.04
C ALA A 145 8.44 -19.15 25.51
N ARG A 146 7.24 -19.11 24.90
CA ARG A 146 7.10 -19.07 23.44
C ARG A 146 7.79 -17.86 22.84
N LYS A 147 7.57 -16.68 23.42
CA LYS A 147 8.21 -15.43 22.96
C LYS A 147 9.73 -15.57 22.93
N GLU A 148 10.33 -16.10 24.00
CA GLU A 148 11.78 -16.30 24.07
C GLU A 148 12.29 -17.28 23.00
N ARG A 149 11.59 -18.40 22.79
CA ARG A 149 11.95 -19.39 21.75
C ARG A 149 11.88 -18.79 20.35
N ILE A 150 10.80 -18.07 20.03
CA ILE A 150 10.61 -17.40 18.74
C ILE A 150 11.68 -16.33 18.53
N GLU A 151 11.98 -15.53 19.55
CA GLU A 151 12.99 -14.49 19.46
C GLU A 151 14.39 -15.07 19.23
N LYS A 152 14.74 -16.15 19.93
CA LYS A 152 16.00 -16.87 19.74
C LYS A 152 16.13 -17.44 18.33
N ALA A 153 15.08 -18.10 17.83
CA ALA A 153 15.04 -18.63 16.47
C ALA A 153 15.20 -17.50 15.43
N PHE A 154 14.48 -16.39 15.62
CA PHE A 154 14.56 -15.23 14.73
C PHE A 154 15.94 -14.57 14.73
N ARG A 155 16.60 -14.46 15.89
CA ARG A 155 17.98 -13.94 15.99
C ARG A 155 18.98 -14.82 15.25
N LYS A 156 18.85 -16.15 15.37
CA LYS A 156 19.70 -17.11 14.62
C LYS A 156 19.49 -16.98 13.12
N PHE A 157 18.24 -17.04 12.68
CA PHE A 157 17.86 -16.83 11.28
C PHE A 157 18.47 -15.54 10.72
N ARG A 158 18.31 -14.42 11.43
CA ARG A 158 18.87 -13.13 10.98
C ARG A 158 20.39 -13.12 10.92
N ALA A 159 21.07 -13.80 11.85
CA ALA A 159 22.51 -13.94 11.81
C ALA A 159 22.95 -14.76 10.58
N ASP A 160 22.24 -15.82 10.24
CA ASP A 160 22.56 -16.67 9.08
C ASP A 160 22.22 -15.99 7.75
N VAL A 161 21.15 -15.20 7.68
CA VAL A 161 20.87 -14.32 6.54
C VAL A 161 22.00 -13.31 6.32
N LEU A 162 22.46 -12.66 7.39
CA LEU A 162 23.56 -11.67 7.30
C LEU A 162 24.88 -12.31 6.91
N ARG A 163 25.19 -13.51 7.42
CA ARG A 163 26.37 -14.28 6.99
C ARG A 163 26.30 -14.60 5.52
N LYS A 164 25.15 -15.10 5.05
CA LYS A 164 24.95 -15.43 3.63
C LYS A 164 25.03 -14.20 2.73
N GLU A 165 24.57 -13.04 3.21
CA GLU A 165 24.71 -11.78 2.48
C GLU A 165 26.19 -11.33 2.44
N ALA A 166 26.93 -11.46 3.53
CA ALA A 166 28.37 -11.20 3.57
C ALA A 166 29.14 -12.15 2.64
N ASP A 167 28.88 -13.46 2.70
CA ASP A 167 29.47 -14.45 1.80
C ASP A 167 29.18 -14.12 0.33
N SER A 168 27.97 -13.63 0.03
CA SER A 168 27.60 -13.21 -1.32
C SER A 168 28.38 -11.98 -1.79
N LEU A 169 28.73 -11.07 -0.87
CA LEU A 169 29.56 -9.90 -1.15
C LEU A 169 31.04 -10.27 -1.30
N ASP A 170 31.53 -11.20 -0.48
CA ASP A 170 32.92 -11.68 -0.47
C ASP A 170 33.23 -12.62 -1.65
N SER A 171 32.22 -13.29 -2.20
CA SER A 171 32.37 -14.22 -3.34
C SER A 171 32.85 -13.57 -4.65
N GLY A 172 33.01 -12.24 -4.68
CA GLY A 172 33.74 -11.55 -5.76
C GLY A 172 33.02 -11.52 -7.11
N GLU A 173 31.73 -11.88 -7.19
CA GLU A 173 30.93 -11.65 -8.40
C GLU A 173 30.91 -10.14 -8.69
N SER A 174 31.39 -9.76 -9.88
CA SER A 174 31.54 -8.36 -10.22
C SER A 174 30.17 -7.67 -10.17
N VAL A 175 30.09 -6.57 -9.43
CA VAL A 175 28.88 -5.73 -9.36
C VAL A 175 28.46 -5.27 -10.76
N TRP A 176 29.42 -5.20 -11.69
CA TRP A 176 29.23 -4.86 -13.09
C TRP A 176 28.53 -5.99 -13.88
N ASP A 177 28.83 -7.27 -13.64
CA ASP A 177 28.15 -8.42 -14.28
C ASP A 177 26.70 -8.63 -13.78
N LYS A 178 26.35 -8.02 -12.64
CA LYS A 178 24.97 -8.02 -12.11
C LYS A 178 24.13 -6.82 -12.54
N LEU A 179 24.78 -5.71 -12.91
CA LEU A 179 24.12 -4.44 -13.28
C LEU A 179 24.03 -4.22 -14.80
N PHE A 180 24.94 -4.81 -15.58
CA PHE A 180 25.03 -4.68 -17.04
C PHE A 180 24.95 -6.06 -17.73
#